data_AF-A0A8T4D893-F1
#
_entry.id   AF-A0A8T4D893-F1
#
_cell.length_a   1.000
_cell.length_b   1.000
_cell.length_c   1.000
_cell.angle_alpha   90.00
_cell.angle_beta   90.00
_cell.angle_gamma   90.00
#
_symmetry.space_group_name_H-M   'P 1'
#
loop_
_entity.id
_entity.type
_entity.pdbx_description
1 polymer ?
#
loop_
_entity_poly.entity_id
_entity_poly.type
_entity_poly.pdbx_seq_one_letter_code
_entity_poly.pdbx_strand_id
1 'polypeptide(L)'
;MITGDIKGSRAFDPEAWRIIQRKIKTALTELNKSYSSDLLRDFTITLDDEVQGVLHSPEKSYDIFVRLQDSIPVEFRCGIGIGKIEVVASEITEMRGESFFRSREALESTKNRGYPVIVKSSDEQNNVTDEAINAILGLIATIQSTWTDRQREVVTLCRVHDEYTYSDIARELNVSKQSISQVVRAAHWSAIQQGERAIRRLLQELPAHVRIRGAVISKVEKLDNRT
;
A
#
# COMPACT_ATOMS: atom_id res chain seq x y z
N MET A 1 -7.83 -2.08 5.54
CA MET A 1 -6.65 -1.81 6.40
C MET A 1 -5.40 -2.00 5.58
N ILE A 2 -4.44 -1.09 5.68
CA ILE A 2 -3.09 -1.29 5.16
C ILE A 2 -2.14 -1.25 6.34
N THR A 3 -1.30 -2.28 6.44
CA THR A 3 -0.22 -2.37 7.42
C THR A 3 1.08 -2.53 6.65
N GLY A 4 2.05 -1.68 6.91
CA GLY A 4 3.34 -1.70 6.25
C GLY A 4 4.51 -1.67 7.21
N ASP A 5 5.61 -2.25 6.76
CA ASP A 5 6.85 -2.42 7.51
C ASP A 5 8.01 -1.81 6.72
N ILE A 6 8.93 -1.16 7.43
CA ILE A 6 10.13 -0.56 6.85
C ILE A 6 11.28 -1.54 7.06
N LYS A 7 11.77 -2.11 5.97
CA LYS A 7 12.79 -3.13 6.05
C LYS A 7 14.12 -2.54 6.55
N GLY A 8 14.72 -3.21 7.52
CA GLY A 8 16.06 -2.86 8.01
C GLY A 8 16.11 -1.60 8.86
N SER A 9 14.97 -1.11 9.37
CA SER A 9 14.85 0.03 10.29
C SER A 9 15.90 0.00 11.42
N ARG A 10 16.12 -1.17 12.02
CA ARG A 10 17.06 -1.41 13.13
C ARG A 10 18.53 -1.37 12.74
N ALA A 11 18.86 -1.39 11.44
CA ALA A 11 20.23 -1.37 10.96
C ALA A 11 20.75 0.06 10.70
N PHE A 12 19.86 1.05 10.68
CA PHE A 12 20.25 2.45 10.53
C PHE A 12 20.84 2.98 11.84
N ASP A 13 21.84 3.85 11.74
CA ASP A 13 22.27 4.64 12.88
C ASP A 13 21.15 5.62 13.31
N PRO A 14 21.13 6.07 14.59
CA PRO A 14 20.05 6.89 15.10
C PRO A 14 19.80 8.20 14.32
N GLU A 15 20.83 8.83 13.76
CA GLU A 15 20.69 10.10 13.04
C GLU A 15 20.16 9.88 11.62
N ALA A 16 20.66 8.88 10.91
CA ALA A 16 20.10 8.47 9.62
C ALA A 16 18.64 8.06 9.75
N TRP A 17 18.29 7.27 10.79
CA TRP A 17 16.91 6.88 11.05
C TRP A 17 16.01 8.09 11.30
N ARG A 18 16.47 9.09 12.07
CA ARG A 18 15.72 10.34 12.32
C ARG A 18 15.45 11.13 11.03
N ILE A 19 16.39 11.13 10.08
CA ILE A 19 16.19 11.78 8.77
C ILE A 19 15.16 11.00 7.95
N ILE A 20 15.27 9.67 7.88
CA ILE A 20 14.34 8.79 7.16
C ILE A 20 12.93 8.93 7.73
N GLN A 21 12.78 8.89 9.05
CA GLN A 21 11.50 9.02 9.74
C GLN A 21 10.83 10.37 9.45
N ARG A 22 11.59 11.48 9.35
CA ARG A 22 11.04 12.78 8.93
C ARG A 22 10.51 12.75 7.49
N LYS A 23 11.25 12.11 6.57
CA LYS A 23 10.81 11.94 5.17
C LYS A 23 9.53 11.10 5.10
N ILE A 24 9.45 10.00 5.85
CA ILE A 24 8.25 9.17 5.93
C ILE A 24 7.07 9.98 6.46
N LYS A 25 7.22 10.70 7.59
CA LYS A 25 6.14 11.55 8.15
C LYS A 25 5.64 12.60 7.15
N THR A 26 6.55 13.18 6.37
CA THR A 26 6.19 14.12 5.29
C THR A 26 5.37 13.41 4.21
N ALA A 27 5.84 12.26 3.72
CA ALA A 27 5.12 11.46 2.73
C ALA A 27 3.73 11.04 3.22
N LEU A 28 3.60 10.61 4.49
CA LEU A 28 2.31 10.25 5.08
C LEU A 28 1.38 11.47 5.19
N THR A 29 1.90 12.65 5.53
CA THR A 29 1.10 13.88 5.61
C THR A 29 0.52 14.26 4.24
N GLU A 30 1.35 14.21 3.20
CA GLU A 30 0.90 14.47 1.82
C GLU A 30 -0.10 13.43 1.34
N LEU A 31 0.12 12.16 1.68
CA LEU A 31 -0.77 11.06 1.34
C LEU A 31 -2.13 11.22 2.03
N ASN A 32 -2.16 11.49 3.33
CA ASN A 32 -3.40 11.69 4.09
C ASN A 32 -4.21 12.86 3.53
N LYS A 33 -3.54 13.94 3.13
CA LYS A 33 -4.20 15.07 2.47
C LYS A 33 -4.81 14.66 1.12
N SER A 34 -4.04 13.95 0.30
CA SER A 34 -4.43 13.58 -1.07
C SER A 34 -5.56 12.55 -1.12
N TYR A 35 -5.62 11.66 -0.13
CA TYR A 35 -6.61 10.58 -0.03
C TYR A 35 -7.63 10.81 1.09
N SER A 36 -7.76 12.03 1.63
CA SER A 36 -8.59 12.31 2.81
C SER A 36 -10.04 11.82 2.70
N SER A 37 -10.63 11.81 1.49
CA SER A 37 -11.97 11.28 1.25
C SER A 37 -12.06 9.75 1.25
N ASP A 38 -10.95 9.05 1.05
CA ASP A 38 -10.86 7.59 0.98
C ASP A 38 -10.51 6.96 2.34
N LEU A 39 -10.02 7.77 3.29
CA LEU A 39 -9.49 7.32 4.57
C LEU A 39 -10.54 7.38 5.67
N LEU A 40 -10.79 6.23 6.29
CA LEU A 40 -11.46 6.17 7.59
C LEU A 40 -10.51 6.60 8.71
N ARG A 41 -9.22 6.25 8.61
CA ARG A 41 -8.15 6.75 9.48
C ARG A 41 -6.89 7.01 8.69
N ASP A 42 -6.32 8.16 8.99
CA ASP A 42 -5.04 8.63 8.48
C ASP A 42 -3.93 7.61 8.67
N PHE A 43 -3.02 7.58 7.71
CA PHE A 43 -1.79 6.83 7.83
C PHE A 43 -0.89 7.46 8.90
N THR A 44 -0.43 6.63 9.83
CA THR A 44 0.49 7.04 10.89
C THR A 44 1.55 5.96 11.13
N ILE A 45 2.65 6.37 11.78
CA ILE A 45 3.64 5.44 12.32
C ILE A 45 3.14 5.02 13.72
N THR A 46 3.04 3.72 13.96
CA THR A 46 2.50 3.18 15.21
C THR A 46 3.62 2.68 16.14
N LEU A 47 4.16 1.49 15.89
CA LEU A 47 5.27 0.90 16.65
C LEU A 47 6.56 1.03 15.85
N ASP A 48 7.51 1.84 16.34
CA ASP A 48 8.87 2.13 15.82
C ASP A 48 8.99 2.43 14.31
N ASP A 49 8.64 1.49 13.46
CA ASP A 49 8.75 1.47 11.99
C ASP A 49 7.48 1.00 11.26
N GLU A 50 6.43 0.60 11.97
CA GLU A 50 5.18 0.11 11.37
C GLU A 50 4.25 1.27 10.96
N VAL A 51 3.93 1.33 9.67
CA VAL A 51 2.99 2.30 9.09
C VAL A 51 1.62 1.65 8.97
N GLN A 52 0.58 2.30 9.46
CA GLN A 52 -0.79 1.79 9.40
C GLN A 52 -1.77 2.86 8.93
N GLY A 53 -2.77 2.47 8.15
CA GLY A 53 -3.87 3.35 7.73
C GLY A 53 -5.14 2.56 7.38
N VAL A 54 -6.29 3.20 7.52
CA VAL A 54 -7.60 2.56 7.31
C VAL A 54 -8.38 3.29 6.24
N LEU A 55 -8.82 2.55 5.22
CA LEU A 55 -9.64 3.08 4.13
C LEU A 55 -11.12 2.74 4.35
N HIS A 56 -12.02 3.54 3.78
CA HIS A 56 -13.45 3.26 3.70
C HIS A 56 -13.77 2.11 2.73
N SER A 57 -12.99 1.97 1.66
CA SER A 57 -13.18 0.95 0.63
C SER A 57 -11.82 0.42 0.14
N PRO A 58 -11.78 -0.79 -0.45
CA PRO A 58 -10.55 -1.37 -0.99
C PRO A 58 -10.05 -0.69 -2.27
N GLU A 59 -10.88 0.10 -2.96
CA GLU A 59 -10.60 0.57 -4.32
C GLU A 59 -9.27 1.32 -4.46
N LYS A 60 -8.96 2.18 -3.48
CA LYS A 60 -7.74 3.00 -3.48
C LYS A 60 -6.54 2.34 -2.79
N SER A 61 -6.68 1.11 -2.29
CA SER A 61 -5.61 0.51 -1.49
C SER A 61 -4.35 0.27 -2.30
N TYR A 62 -4.47 -0.11 -3.57
CA TYR A 62 -3.33 -0.29 -4.45
C TYR A 62 -2.65 1.03 -4.82
N ASP A 63 -3.44 2.06 -5.16
CA ASP A 63 -2.90 3.38 -5.50
C ASP A 63 -2.15 4.02 -4.32
N ILE A 64 -2.68 3.85 -3.10
CA ILE A 64 -2.03 4.26 -1.86
C ILE A 64 -0.72 3.47 -1.65
N PHE A 65 -0.72 2.16 -1.86
CA PHE A 65 0.51 1.36 -1.77
C PHE A 65 1.58 1.87 -2.74
N VAL A 66 1.23 2.09 -4.01
CA VAL A 66 2.16 2.62 -5.01
C VAL A 66 2.69 4.00 -4.60
N ARG A 67 1.81 4.89 -4.11
CA ARG A 67 2.23 6.22 -3.62
C ARG A 67 3.19 6.12 -2.43
N LEU A 68 2.94 5.20 -1.49
CA LEU A 68 3.85 4.94 -0.37
C LEU A 68 5.21 4.41 -0.87
N GLN A 69 5.20 3.48 -1.81
CA GLN A 69 6.41 2.90 -2.39
C GLN A 69 7.27 3.95 -3.10
N ASP A 70 6.65 4.89 -3.82
CA ASP A 70 7.36 5.95 -4.54
C ASP A 70 7.83 7.09 -3.62
N SER A 71 7.12 7.34 -2.51
CA SER A 71 7.40 8.48 -1.62
C SER A 71 8.32 8.15 -0.45
N ILE A 72 8.40 6.87 -0.04
CA ILE A 72 9.23 6.41 1.08
C ILE A 72 10.63 6.05 0.54
N PRO A 73 11.72 6.63 1.08
CA PRO A 73 13.07 6.50 0.53
C PRO A 73 13.79 5.19 0.90
N VAL A 74 13.05 4.19 1.37
CA VAL A 74 13.56 2.90 1.89
C VAL A 74 12.64 1.76 1.47
N GLU A 75 13.15 0.53 1.44
CA GLU A 75 12.34 -0.63 1.06
C GLU A 75 11.17 -0.79 2.03
N PHE A 76 9.96 -0.70 1.46
CA PHE A 76 8.70 -0.72 2.20
C PHE A 76 7.86 -1.91 1.74
N ARG A 77 7.31 -2.65 2.70
CA ARG A 77 6.44 -3.80 2.45
C ARG A 77 5.05 -3.55 3.02
N CYS A 78 4.02 -4.09 2.38
CA CYS A 78 2.64 -3.87 2.78
C CYS A 78 1.81 -5.16 2.77
N GLY A 79 0.98 -5.31 3.79
CA GLY A 79 -0.19 -6.18 3.75
C GLY A 79 -1.45 -5.33 3.64
N ILE A 80 -2.28 -5.65 2.65
CA ILE A 80 -3.60 -5.04 2.47
C ILE A 80 -4.65 -6.04 2.92
N GLY A 81 -5.30 -5.73 4.04
CA GLY A 81 -6.37 -6.54 4.61
C GLY A 81 -7.74 -5.95 4.30
N ILE A 82 -8.57 -6.74 3.62
CA ILE A 82 -9.95 -6.39 3.26
C ILE A 82 -10.89 -7.23 4.12
N GLY A 83 -11.83 -6.57 4.78
CA GLY A 83 -12.72 -7.20 5.76
C GLY A 83 -13.38 -6.17 6.65
N LYS A 84 -14.19 -6.64 7.59
CA LYS A 84 -14.89 -5.74 8.52
C LYS A 84 -13.93 -5.02 9.46
N ILE A 85 -14.40 -3.88 9.93
CA ILE A 85 -13.89 -3.18 11.10
C ILE A 85 -14.96 -3.32 12.17
N GLU A 86 -14.60 -3.93 13.29
CA GLU A 86 -15.52 -4.27 14.36
C GLU A 86 -15.52 -3.22 15.46
N VAL A 87 -14.35 -2.64 15.72
CA VAL A 87 -14.14 -1.56 16.70
C VAL A 87 -13.57 -0.36 15.97
N VAL A 88 -14.32 0.74 15.99
CA VAL A 88 -13.90 2.06 15.47
C VAL A 88 -13.54 2.94 16.67
N ALA A 89 -12.35 3.53 16.64
CA ALA A 89 -11.82 4.40 17.69
C ALA A 89 -11.12 5.61 17.03
N SER A 90 -10.78 6.65 17.80
CA SER A 90 -9.99 7.78 17.27
C SER A 90 -8.59 7.32 16.88
N GLU A 91 -7.96 6.53 17.73
CA GLU A 91 -6.62 6.00 17.53
C GLU A 91 -6.66 4.65 16.81
N ILE A 92 -5.82 4.49 15.78
CA ILE A 92 -5.75 3.24 15.00
C ILE A 92 -5.33 2.04 15.85
N THR A 93 -4.52 2.27 16.88
CA THR A 93 -4.03 1.26 17.83
C THR A 93 -5.14 0.67 18.70
N GLU A 94 -6.28 1.35 18.81
CA GLU A 94 -7.47 0.92 19.55
C GLU A 94 -8.52 0.25 18.63
N MET A 95 -8.34 0.31 17.31
CA MET A 95 -9.25 -0.28 16.34
C MET A 95 -8.99 -1.78 16.13
N ARG A 96 -10.04 -2.55 15.81
CA ARG A 96 -9.96 -4.00 15.59
C ARG A 96 -10.95 -4.46 14.53
N GLY A 97 -10.67 -5.62 13.93
CA GLY A 97 -11.58 -6.34 13.04
C GLY A 97 -10.84 -7.27 12.08
N GLU A 98 -11.60 -8.03 11.28
CA GLU A 98 -11.09 -8.96 10.25
C GLU A 98 -10.01 -8.31 9.37
N SER A 99 -10.20 -7.05 8.97
CA SER A 99 -9.25 -6.33 8.12
C SER A 99 -7.86 -6.14 8.75
N PHE A 100 -7.77 -5.98 10.08
CA PHE A 100 -6.49 -5.84 10.80
C PHE A 100 -5.74 -7.16 10.89
N PHE A 101 -6.45 -8.24 11.17
CA PHE A 101 -5.88 -9.59 11.16
C PHE A 101 -5.35 -9.93 9.77
N ARG A 102 -6.16 -9.71 8.73
CA ARG A 102 -5.79 -10.02 7.34
C ARG A 102 -4.65 -9.16 6.82
N SER A 103 -4.59 -7.87 7.16
CA SER A 103 -3.47 -7.01 6.76
C SER A 103 -2.16 -7.48 7.39
N ARG A 104 -2.20 -7.92 8.66
CA ARG A 104 -1.03 -8.47 9.33
C ARG A 104 -0.56 -9.79 8.70
N GLU A 105 -1.47 -10.73 8.44
CA GLU A 105 -1.12 -11.99 7.76
C GLU A 105 -0.57 -11.76 6.34
N ALA A 106 -1.18 -10.83 5.61
CA ALA A 106 -0.70 -10.43 4.29
C ALA A 106 0.71 -9.85 4.37
N LEU A 107 0.97 -8.97 5.33
CA LEU A 107 2.29 -8.39 5.56
C LEU A 107 3.32 -9.47 5.90
N GLU A 108 3.01 -10.42 6.77
CA GLU A 108 3.93 -11.53 7.06
C GLU A 108 4.19 -12.40 5.81
N SER A 109 3.16 -12.59 4.97
CA SER A 109 3.30 -13.32 3.70
C SER A 109 4.23 -12.64 2.69
N THR A 110 4.39 -11.31 2.74
CA THR A 110 5.38 -10.57 1.92
C THR A 110 6.79 -11.08 2.15
N LYS A 111 7.13 -11.43 3.41
CA LYS A 111 8.48 -11.89 3.80
C LYS A 111 8.79 -13.25 3.17
N ASN A 112 7.80 -14.12 3.08
CA ASN A 112 7.94 -15.46 2.51
C ASN A 112 7.97 -15.46 0.98
N ARG A 113 7.14 -14.63 0.34
CA ARG A 113 7.03 -14.57 -1.12
C ARG A 113 8.04 -13.64 -1.79
N GLY A 114 8.62 -12.71 -1.03
CA GLY A 114 9.54 -11.69 -1.56
C GLY A 114 8.84 -10.58 -2.34
N TYR A 115 7.51 -10.48 -2.26
CA TYR A 115 6.74 -9.41 -2.93
C TYR A 115 6.59 -8.20 -2.00
N PRO A 116 6.63 -6.97 -2.52
CA PRO A 116 6.49 -5.77 -1.68
C PRO A 116 5.07 -5.58 -1.15
N VAL A 117 4.07 -6.24 -1.74
CA VAL A 117 2.68 -6.16 -1.29
C VAL A 117 1.95 -7.49 -1.48
N ILE A 118 1.08 -7.81 -0.52
CA ILE A 118 0.10 -8.91 -0.60
C ILE A 118 -1.27 -8.37 -0.19
N VAL A 119 -2.31 -8.86 -0.87
CA VAL A 119 -3.72 -8.60 -0.54
C VAL A 119 -4.35 -9.85 0.05
N LYS A 120 -5.15 -9.68 1.10
CA LYS A 120 -5.98 -10.74 1.68
C LYS A 120 -7.39 -10.21 1.96
N SER A 121 -8.39 -10.84 1.33
CA SER A 121 -9.81 -10.47 1.42
C SER A 121 -10.70 -11.56 1.99
N SER A 122 -10.18 -12.78 2.16
CA SER A 122 -10.89 -13.91 2.76
C SER A 122 -9.98 -14.74 3.65
N ASP A 123 -10.56 -15.46 4.61
CA ASP A 123 -9.83 -16.44 5.43
C ASP A 123 -9.76 -17.82 4.76
N GLU A 124 -10.45 -17.97 3.62
CA GLU A 124 -10.36 -19.16 2.77
C GLU A 124 -8.97 -19.24 2.12
N GLN A 125 -8.32 -20.39 2.27
CA GLN A 125 -6.94 -20.61 1.81
C GLN A 125 -6.76 -20.44 0.29
N ASN A 126 -7.81 -20.71 -0.51
CA ASN A 126 -7.80 -20.71 -1.97
C ASN A 126 -8.82 -19.71 -2.54
N ASN A 127 -8.93 -18.53 -1.95
CA ASN A 127 -9.78 -17.49 -2.49
C ASN A 127 -9.25 -17.03 -3.87
N VAL A 128 -10.04 -17.27 -4.91
CA VAL A 128 -9.65 -17.03 -6.31
C VAL A 128 -9.31 -15.56 -6.57
N THR A 129 -10.00 -14.62 -5.92
CA THR A 129 -9.74 -13.19 -6.08
C THR A 129 -8.39 -12.81 -5.46
N ASP A 130 -8.10 -13.27 -4.25
CA ASP A 130 -6.80 -13.05 -3.60
C ASP A 130 -5.67 -13.69 -4.42
N GLU A 131 -5.87 -14.90 -4.93
CA GLU A 131 -4.88 -15.58 -5.78
C GLU A 131 -4.61 -14.79 -7.06
N ALA A 132 -5.65 -14.35 -7.77
CA ALA A 132 -5.50 -13.57 -9.00
C ALA A 132 -4.80 -12.23 -8.76
N ILE A 133 -5.20 -11.47 -7.74
CA ILE A 133 -4.57 -10.18 -7.39
C ILE A 133 -3.09 -10.41 -7.04
N ASN A 134 -2.80 -11.37 -6.17
CA ASN A 134 -1.43 -11.61 -5.71
C ASN A 134 -0.53 -12.20 -6.80
N ALA A 135 -1.07 -12.97 -7.74
CA ALA A 135 -0.33 -13.43 -8.91
C ALA A 135 0.09 -12.25 -9.80
N ILE A 136 -0.83 -11.32 -10.07
CA ILE A 136 -0.52 -10.10 -10.85
C ILE A 136 0.51 -9.23 -10.12
N LEU A 137 0.35 -9.03 -8.80
CA LEU A 137 1.31 -8.29 -7.98
C LEU A 137 2.70 -8.94 -8.02
N GLY A 138 2.76 -10.27 -7.92
CA GLY A 138 4.00 -11.03 -8.01
C GLY A 138 4.69 -10.89 -9.37
N LEU A 139 3.92 -10.92 -10.46
CA LEU A 139 4.45 -10.69 -11.81
C LEU A 139 4.99 -9.26 -11.97
N ILE A 140 4.24 -8.24 -11.51
CA ILE A 140 4.69 -6.84 -11.52
C ILE A 140 5.98 -6.69 -10.71
N ALA A 141 6.01 -7.20 -9.49
CA ALA A 141 7.20 -7.15 -8.62
C ALA A 141 8.40 -7.84 -9.27
N THR A 142 8.18 -8.98 -9.93
CA THR A 142 9.23 -9.70 -10.66
C THR A 142 9.81 -8.85 -11.79
N ILE A 143 8.96 -8.22 -12.61
CA ILE A 143 9.40 -7.33 -13.70
C ILE A 143 10.16 -6.12 -13.13
N GLN A 144 9.65 -5.50 -12.07
CA GLN A 144 10.28 -4.34 -11.45
C GLN A 144 11.61 -4.66 -10.76
N SER A 145 11.82 -5.91 -10.34
CA SER A 145 13.07 -6.36 -9.73
C SER A 145 14.25 -6.37 -10.71
N THR A 146 13.96 -6.46 -12.02
CA THR A 146 14.98 -6.45 -13.07
C THR A 146 15.25 -5.05 -13.63
N TRP A 147 14.58 -4.02 -13.11
CA TRP A 147 14.75 -2.66 -13.62
C TRP A 147 16.11 -2.08 -13.28
N THR A 148 16.73 -1.46 -14.27
CA THR A 148 17.88 -0.57 -14.06
C THR A 148 17.42 0.74 -13.40
N ASP A 149 18.36 1.48 -12.81
CA ASP A 149 18.06 2.79 -12.22
C ASP A 149 17.43 3.74 -13.25
N ARG A 150 17.91 3.69 -14.50
CA ARG A 150 17.36 4.48 -15.60
C ARG A 150 15.92 4.09 -15.95
N GLN A 151 15.59 2.80 -15.94
CA GLN A 151 14.22 2.34 -16.17
C GLN A 151 13.31 2.78 -15.03
N ARG A 152 13.76 2.64 -13.79
CA ARG A 152 13.04 3.09 -12.59
C ARG A 152 12.74 4.59 -12.65
N GLU A 153 13.77 5.41 -12.91
CA GLU A 153 13.64 6.86 -13.04
C GLU A 153 12.60 7.27 -14.10
N VAL A 154 12.73 6.77 -15.33
CA VAL A 154 11.83 7.14 -16.43
C VAL A 154 10.40 6.68 -16.16
N VAL A 155 10.21 5.46 -15.64
CA VAL A 155 8.86 4.94 -15.37
C VAL A 155 8.22 5.66 -14.18
N THR A 156 8.98 5.99 -13.13
CA THR A 156 8.47 6.80 -12.01
C THR A 156 8.01 8.17 -12.50
N LEU A 157 8.77 8.85 -13.37
CA LEU A 157 8.32 10.11 -13.97
C LEU A 157 7.04 9.94 -14.80
N CYS A 158 6.96 8.89 -15.62
CA CYS A 158 5.75 8.58 -16.39
C CYS A 158 4.53 8.28 -15.50
N ARG A 159 4.76 7.82 -14.27
CA ARG A 159 3.69 7.51 -13.31
C ARG A 159 3.24 8.75 -12.55
N VAL A 160 4.17 9.59 -12.13
CA VAL A 160 3.87 10.83 -11.38
C VAL A 160 3.23 11.87 -12.27
N HIS A 161 3.61 11.91 -13.55
CA HIS A 161 3.06 12.81 -14.57
C HIS A 161 2.28 12.01 -15.61
N ASP A 162 1.12 11.47 -15.22
CA ASP A 162 0.29 10.67 -16.13
C ASP A 162 -0.33 11.51 -17.27
N GLU A 163 -0.32 12.83 -17.14
CA GLU A 163 -0.69 13.81 -18.14
C GLU A 163 0.44 14.11 -19.14
N TYR A 164 1.70 13.77 -18.83
CA TYR A 164 2.83 14.07 -19.71
C TYR A 164 2.93 13.07 -20.86
N THR A 165 3.28 13.59 -22.04
CA THR A 165 3.67 12.72 -23.15
C THR A 165 5.13 12.27 -23.00
N TYR A 166 5.53 11.22 -23.71
CA TYR A 166 6.95 10.85 -23.79
C TYR A 166 7.84 11.97 -24.35
N SER A 167 7.28 12.94 -25.08
CA SER A 167 8.02 14.12 -25.54
C SER A 167 8.29 15.09 -24.38
N ASP A 168 7.36 15.23 -23.44
CA ASP A 168 7.51 16.11 -22.28
C ASP A 168 8.52 15.53 -21.29
N ILE A 169 8.41 14.23 -21.00
CA ILE A 169 9.39 13.47 -20.19
C ILE A 169 10.79 13.54 -20.82
N ALA A 170 10.87 13.43 -22.16
CA ALA A 170 12.15 13.55 -22.87
C ALA A 170 12.77 14.95 -22.74
N ARG A 171 11.95 16.01 -22.76
CA ARG A 171 12.39 17.39 -22.58
C ARG A 171 12.94 17.61 -21.17
N GLU A 172 12.25 17.12 -20.15
CA GLU A 172 12.67 17.22 -18.75
C GLU A 172 14.01 16.52 -18.50
N LEU A 173 14.19 15.34 -19.09
CA LEU A 173 15.41 14.55 -18.96
C LEU A 173 16.51 14.92 -19.97
N ASN A 174 16.28 15.93 -20.83
CA ASN A 174 17.18 16.34 -21.91
C ASN A 174 17.67 15.18 -22.80
N VAL A 175 16.74 14.31 -23.22
CA VAL A 175 16.99 13.17 -24.12
C VAL A 175 16.01 13.15 -25.28
N SER A 176 16.16 12.20 -26.22
CA SER A 176 15.20 12.02 -27.30
C SER A 176 13.94 11.27 -26.85
N LYS A 177 12.80 11.57 -27.49
CA LYS A 177 11.55 10.79 -27.31
C LYS A 177 11.76 9.30 -27.60
N GLN A 178 12.60 8.98 -28.58
CA GLN A 178 12.95 7.61 -28.95
C GLN A 178 13.65 6.88 -27.79
N SER A 179 14.55 7.57 -27.09
CA SER A 179 15.21 7.05 -25.88
C SER A 179 14.19 6.71 -24.79
N ILE A 180 13.26 7.63 -24.49
CA ILE A 180 12.17 7.36 -23.54
C ILE A 180 11.32 6.16 -23.97
N SER A 181 10.92 6.10 -25.24
CA SER A 181 10.13 4.98 -25.77
C SER A 181 10.86 3.63 -25.68
N GLN A 182 12.18 3.61 -25.88
CA GLN A 182 12.99 2.40 -25.70
C GLN A 182 13.04 1.98 -24.23
N VAL A 183 13.25 2.92 -23.31
CA VAL A 183 13.31 2.66 -21.87
C VAL A 183 12.00 2.08 -21.35
N VAL A 184 10.85 2.72 -21.63
CA VAL A 184 9.53 2.24 -21.14
C VAL A 184 9.15 0.87 -21.74
N ARG A 185 9.57 0.59 -23.00
CA ARG A 185 9.36 -0.72 -23.62
C ARG A 185 10.21 -1.79 -22.94
N ALA A 186 11.49 -1.50 -22.70
CA ALA A 186 12.40 -2.41 -22.00
C ALA A 186 11.99 -2.62 -20.54
N ALA A 187 11.32 -1.65 -19.92
CA ALA A 187 10.75 -1.76 -18.58
C ALA A 187 9.40 -2.53 -18.55
N HIS A 188 8.87 -2.96 -19.71
CA HIS A 188 7.54 -3.57 -19.84
C HIS A 188 6.41 -2.73 -19.26
N TRP A 189 6.52 -1.41 -19.38
CA TRP A 189 5.62 -0.46 -18.69
C TRP A 189 4.14 -0.68 -19.03
N SER A 190 3.83 -0.94 -20.30
CA SER A 190 2.45 -1.20 -20.73
C SER A 190 1.84 -2.46 -20.10
N ALA A 191 2.63 -3.52 -19.91
CA ALA A 191 2.18 -4.75 -19.28
C ALA A 191 1.89 -4.52 -17.79
N ILE A 192 2.74 -3.74 -17.11
CA ILE A 192 2.50 -3.34 -15.73
C ILE A 192 1.20 -2.53 -15.64
N GLN A 193 1.03 -1.49 -16.46
CA GLN A 193 -0.21 -0.69 -16.45
C GLN A 193 -1.48 -1.53 -16.69
N GLN A 194 -1.39 -2.57 -17.52
CA GLN A 194 -2.49 -3.51 -17.72
C GLN A 194 -2.77 -4.34 -16.46
N GLY A 195 -1.73 -4.88 -15.82
CA GLY A 195 -1.85 -5.60 -14.55
C GLY A 195 -2.43 -4.74 -13.44
N GLU A 196 -1.95 -3.51 -13.30
CA GLU A 196 -2.48 -2.55 -12.32
C GLU A 196 -3.95 -2.23 -12.56
N ARG A 197 -4.37 -2.08 -13.82
CA ARG A 197 -5.78 -1.87 -14.16
C ARG A 197 -6.64 -3.07 -13.76
N ALA A 198 -6.14 -4.30 -13.95
CA ALA A 198 -6.83 -5.50 -13.51
C ALA A 198 -6.94 -5.56 -11.98
N ILE A 199 -5.87 -5.25 -11.25
CA ILE A 199 -5.87 -5.17 -9.78
C ILE A 199 -6.92 -4.17 -9.30
N ARG A 200 -6.95 -2.95 -9.85
CA ARG A 200 -7.93 -1.93 -9.48
C ARG A 200 -9.37 -2.41 -9.66
N ARG A 201 -9.67 -3.06 -10.80
CA ARG A 201 -11.01 -3.64 -11.06
C ARG A 201 -11.36 -4.74 -10.07
N LEU A 202 -10.44 -5.66 -9.79
CA LEU A 202 -10.67 -6.74 -8.83
C LEU A 202 -10.90 -6.20 -7.42
N LEU A 203 -10.17 -5.14 -7.02
CA LEU A 203 -10.39 -4.47 -5.74
C LEU A 203 -11.74 -3.76 -5.67
N GLN A 204 -12.23 -3.19 -6.77
CA GLN A 204 -13.55 -2.55 -6.84
C GLN A 204 -14.72 -3.52 -6.65
N GLU A 205 -14.58 -4.76 -7.11
CA GLU A 205 -15.59 -5.80 -6.91
C GLU A 205 -15.63 -6.32 -5.45
N LEU A 206 -14.59 -6.03 -4.66
CA LEU A 206 -14.55 -6.44 -3.27
C LEU A 206 -15.41 -5.52 -2.40
N PRO A 207 -16.21 -6.09 -1.48
CA PRO A 207 -17.18 -5.32 -0.72
C PRO A 207 -16.52 -4.32 0.23
N ALA A 208 -17.05 -3.08 0.23
CA ALA A 208 -16.76 -2.08 1.24
C ALA A 208 -17.44 -2.47 2.57
N HIS A 209 -16.76 -3.26 3.39
CA HIS A 209 -17.28 -3.73 4.68
C HIS A 209 -17.06 -2.73 5.82
N VAL A 210 -17.57 -1.51 5.68
CA VAL A 210 -17.71 -0.59 6.82
C VAL A 210 -19.16 -0.69 7.33
N ARG A 211 -19.42 -1.68 8.18
CA ARG A 211 -20.60 -1.63 9.06
C ARG A 211 -20.16 -1.06 10.39
N ILE A 212 -20.36 0.24 10.59
CA ILE A 212 -20.32 0.83 11.92
C ILE A 212 -21.45 0.15 12.71
N ARG A 213 -21.11 -0.75 13.64
CA ARG A 213 -22.08 -1.15 14.66
C ARG A 213 -22.38 0.11 15.49
N GLY A 214 -23.48 0.78 15.17
CA GLY A 214 -24.12 1.68 16.11
C GLY A 214 -24.33 0.93 17.42
N ALA A 215 -23.81 1.50 18.51
CA ALA A 215 -24.12 1.20 19.90
C ALA A 215 -24.21 -0.29 20.28
N VAL A 216 -23.12 -0.85 20.80
CA VAL A 216 -23.22 -1.92 21.81
C VAL A 216 -22.51 -1.44 23.08
N ILE A 217 -23.10 -0.45 23.73
CA ILE A 217 -22.97 -0.33 25.19
C ILE A 217 -23.92 -1.38 25.77
N SER A 218 -23.48 -2.64 25.85
CA SER A 218 -24.08 -3.66 26.73
C SER A 218 -23.28 -4.96 26.66
N LYS A 219 -22.02 -4.95 27.12
CA LYS A 219 -21.38 -6.20 27.59
C LYS A 219 -20.18 -6.02 28.52
N VAL A 220 -19.75 -4.79 28.80
CA VAL A 220 -18.67 -4.52 29.78
C VAL A 220 -19.19 -4.49 31.23
N GLU A 221 -20.47 -4.18 31.48
CA GLU A 221 -21.06 -4.19 32.84
C GLU A 221 -21.24 -5.58 33.48
N LYS A 222 -20.92 -6.68 32.80
CA LYS A 222 -20.96 -8.03 33.40
C LYS A 222 -19.62 -8.55 33.90
N LEU A 223 -18.53 -7.81 33.70
CA LEU A 223 -17.20 -8.18 34.21
C LEU A 223 -16.82 -7.42 35.49
N ASP A 224 -17.47 -6.30 35.79
CA ASP A 224 -17.15 -5.46 36.97
C ASP A 224 -18.00 -5.78 38.22
N ASN A 225 -18.83 -6.83 38.18
CA ASN A 225 -19.67 -7.26 39.30
C ASN A 225 -19.30 -8.65 39.85
N ARG A 226 -18.05 -9.08 39.63
CA ARG A 226 -17.45 -10.23 40.29
C ARG A 226 -15.97 -9.98 40.57
N THR A 227 -15.65 -9.03 41.45
CA THR A 227 -14.53 -9.17 42.40
C THR A 227 -14.80 -8.29 43.60
#